data_AF-A0A1V2PEE2-F1
#
_entry.id   AF-A0A1V2PEE2-F1
#
_cell.length_a   1.000
_cell.length_b   1.000
_cell.length_c   1.000
_cell.angle_alpha   90.00
_cell.angle_beta   90.00
_cell.angle_gamma   90.00
#
_symmetry.space_group_name_H-M   'P 1'
#
loop_
_entity.id
_entity.type
_entity.pdbx_description
1 polymer ?
#
loop_
_entity_poly.entity_id
_entity_poly.type
_entity_poly.pdbx_seq_one_letter_code
_entity_poly.pdbx_strand_id
1 'polypeptide(L)'
;MRTVVMTAAMLATAAGLTACTEEQAYCVDLAGYVASAAEVDPTNPADYPKILDDARELRDSAPAEVKDDWAAVVAFAEKAQKAGTDRVELARLSKETGSVTTAYSTIASHAKDSCKVDVPALG
;
A
#
# COMPACT_ATOMS: atom_id res chain seq x y z
N MET A 1 -46.55 -26.86 -6.99
CA MET A 1 -45.46 -25.88 -6.92
C MET A 1 -44.14 -26.63 -6.78
N ARG A 2 -43.32 -26.66 -7.82
CA ARG A 2 -41.94 -27.17 -7.76
C ARG A 2 -41.06 -26.04 -8.28
N THR A 3 -40.52 -25.28 -7.35
CA THR A 3 -39.62 -24.15 -7.62
C THR A 3 -38.30 -24.73 -8.11
N VAL A 4 -38.07 -24.69 -9.42
CA VAL A 4 -36.74 -24.88 -10.00
C VAL A 4 -36.02 -23.55 -9.82
N VAL A 5 -35.26 -23.41 -8.72
CA VAL A 5 -34.31 -22.31 -8.59
C VAL A 5 -33.09 -22.70 -9.41
N MET A 6 -32.84 -21.90 -10.44
CA MET A 6 -31.79 -22.09 -11.41
C MET A 6 -30.43 -22.22 -10.72
N THR A 7 -29.73 -23.29 -11.05
CA THR A 7 -28.30 -23.46 -10.86
C THR A 7 -27.58 -22.25 -11.46
N ALA A 8 -26.91 -21.46 -10.60
CA ALA A 8 -25.98 -20.43 -11.03
C ALA A 8 -24.81 -21.11 -11.75
N ALA A 9 -24.86 -21.09 -13.08
CA ALA A 9 -23.74 -21.44 -13.92
C ALA A 9 -22.66 -20.36 -13.72
N MET A 10 -21.76 -20.56 -12.76
CA MET A 10 -20.46 -19.90 -12.76
C MET A 10 -19.62 -20.53 -13.87
N LEU A 11 -19.77 -20.03 -15.10
CA LEU A 11 -18.91 -20.41 -16.21
C LEU A 11 -18.30 -19.16 -16.84
N ALA A 12 -17.07 -18.92 -16.40
CA ALA A 12 -15.96 -18.40 -17.18
C ALA A 12 -16.22 -17.16 -18.04
N THR A 13 -16.04 -15.98 -17.44
CA THR A 13 -15.50 -14.83 -18.18
C THR A 13 -14.00 -15.06 -18.44
N ALA A 14 -13.69 -15.97 -19.35
CA ALA A 14 -12.37 -16.11 -19.96
C ALA A 14 -12.23 -15.14 -21.16
N ALA A 15 -12.59 -13.87 -20.95
CA ALA A 15 -12.44 -12.80 -21.92
C ALA A 15 -11.67 -11.65 -21.25
N GLY A 16 -10.33 -11.78 -21.22
CA GLY A 16 -9.45 -10.75 -20.66
C GLY A 16 -8.07 -11.23 -20.19
N LEU A 17 -7.46 -12.23 -20.84
CA LEU A 17 -6.03 -12.55 -20.65
C LEU A 17 -5.12 -11.59 -21.46
N THR A 18 -5.45 -10.30 -21.47
CA THR A 18 -4.73 -9.28 -22.26
C THR A 18 -4.37 -8.12 -21.34
N ALA A 19 -3.22 -8.26 -20.67
CA ALA A 19 -2.62 -7.35 -19.70
C ALA A 19 -3.50 -7.05 -18.48
N CYS A 20 -2.99 -7.34 -17.29
CA CYS A 20 -3.44 -6.62 -16.09
C CYS A 20 -3.38 -5.13 -16.45
N THR A 21 -4.49 -4.41 -16.33
CA THR A 21 -4.43 -2.95 -16.40
C THR A 21 -3.41 -2.45 -15.37
N GLU A 22 -2.77 -1.30 -15.59
CA GLU A 22 -1.77 -0.77 -14.65
C GLU A 22 -2.31 -0.74 -13.20
N GLU A 23 -3.59 -0.44 -13.05
CA GLU A 23 -4.32 -0.52 -11.78
C GLU A 23 -4.38 -1.93 -11.17
N GLN A 24 -4.60 -2.98 -11.97
CA GLN A 24 -4.58 -4.36 -11.47
C GLN A 24 -3.16 -4.80 -11.08
N ALA A 25 -2.14 -4.37 -11.81
CA ALA A 25 -0.74 -4.63 -11.44
C ALA A 25 -0.42 -3.97 -10.09
N TYR A 26 -0.74 -2.69 -9.94
CA TYR A 26 -0.64 -1.98 -8.66
C TYR A 26 -1.35 -2.72 -7.52
N CYS A 27 -2.58 -3.19 -7.72
CA CYS A 27 -3.31 -3.91 -6.68
C CYS A 27 -2.67 -5.25 -6.30
N VAL A 28 -2.03 -5.96 -7.25
CA VAL A 28 -1.28 -7.20 -6.97
C VAL A 28 -0.02 -6.90 -6.17
N ASP A 29 0.75 -5.91 -6.59
CA ASP A 29 1.97 -5.48 -5.89
C ASP A 29 1.65 -4.99 -4.48
N LEU A 30 0.53 -4.27 -4.33
CA LEU A 30 0.05 -3.76 -3.05
C LEU A 30 -0.29 -4.88 -2.06
N ALA A 31 -0.88 -5.97 -2.56
CA ALA A 31 -1.14 -7.15 -1.73
C ALA A 31 0.17 -7.82 -1.25
N GLY A 32 1.22 -7.81 -2.08
CA GLY A 32 2.56 -8.26 -1.69
C GLY A 32 3.17 -7.37 -0.60
N TYR A 33 3.05 -6.05 -0.77
CA TYR A 33 3.54 -5.06 0.19
C TYR A 33 2.92 -5.18 1.58
N VAL A 34 1.66 -5.60 1.70
CA VAL A 34 1.01 -5.80 3.01
C VAL A 34 1.82 -6.76 3.89
N ALA A 35 2.45 -7.79 3.32
CA ALA A 35 3.30 -8.69 4.08
C ALA A 35 4.59 -8.00 4.57
N SER A 36 5.25 -7.23 3.70
CA SER A 36 6.45 -6.45 4.06
C SER A 36 6.17 -5.37 5.11
N ALA A 37 5.02 -4.72 5.01
CA ALA A 37 4.60 -3.63 5.90
C ALA A 37 4.15 -4.12 7.28
N ALA A 38 3.80 -5.39 7.46
CA ALA A 38 3.37 -5.94 8.74
C ALA A 38 4.43 -5.86 9.84
N GLU A 39 5.71 -5.76 9.47
CA GLU A 39 6.85 -5.64 10.41
C GLU A 39 7.31 -4.18 10.64
N VAL A 40 6.58 -3.21 10.09
CA VAL A 40 6.87 -1.78 10.24
C VAL A 40 6.00 -1.20 11.34
N ASP A 41 6.63 -0.67 12.40
CA ASP A 41 5.92 0.19 13.34
C ASP A 41 5.78 1.60 12.70
N PRO A 42 4.55 2.04 12.40
CA PRO A 42 4.33 3.34 11.75
C PRO A 42 4.74 4.54 12.59
N THR A 43 4.91 4.35 13.90
CA THR A 43 5.37 5.39 14.83
C THR A 43 6.89 5.42 14.98
N ASN A 44 7.60 4.40 14.45
CA ASN A 44 9.04 4.26 14.51
C ASN A 44 9.69 4.58 13.15
N PRO A 45 10.30 5.76 12.96
CA PRO A 45 10.93 6.11 11.69
C PRO A 45 12.00 5.12 11.24
N ALA A 46 12.70 4.47 12.18
CA ALA A 46 13.77 3.52 11.86
C ALA A 46 13.28 2.25 11.15
N ASP A 47 11.97 1.97 11.17
CA ASP A 47 11.39 0.82 10.47
C ASP A 47 11.02 1.11 9.01
N TYR A 48 10.82 2.37 8.63
CA TYR A 48 10.41 2.76 7.28
C TYR A 48 11.42 2.39 6.17
N PRO A 49 12.75 2.35 6.39
CA PRO A 49 13.67 1.87 5.37
C PRO A 49 13.44 0.42 4.95
N LYS A 50 12.78 -0.41 5.78
CA LYS A 50 12.50 -1.83 5.48
C LYS A 50 11.55 -2.02 4.29
N ILE A 51 10.73 -1.02 3.99
CA ILE A 51 9.70 -1.04 2.95
C ILE A 51 10.00 -0.05 1.81
N LEU A 52 11.16 0.61 1.84
CA LEU A 52 11.46 1.71 0.92
C LEU A 52 11.43 1.28 -0.55
N ASP A 53 11.97 0.11 -0.86
CA ASP A 53 12.04 -0.38 -2.24
C ASP A 53 10.65 -0.78 -2.75
N ASP A 54 9.86 -1.52 -1.95
CA ASP A 54 8.47 -1.84 -2.31
C ASP A 54 7.61 -0.57 -2.45
N ALA A 55 7.80 0.43 -1.57
CA ALA A 55 7.08 1.70 -1.65
C ALA A 55 7.44 2.50 -2.91
N ARG A 56 8.68 2.39 -3.41
CA ARG A 56 9.10 3.01 -4.68
C ARG A 56 8.45 2.33 -5.87
N GLU A 57 8.41 1.00 -5.88
CA GLU A 57 7.73 0.22 -6.91
C GLU A 57 6.24 0.57 -6.97
N LEU A 58 5.58 0.60 -5.81
CA LEU A 58 4.17 0.98 -5.71
C LEU A 58 3.90 2.42 -6.12
N ARG A 59 4.77 3.37 -5.77
CA ARG A 59 4.64 4.76 -6.26
C ARG A 59 4.62 4.82 -7.79
N ASP A 60 5.45 4.00 -8.43
CA ASP A 60 5.64 4.08 -9.88
C ASP A 60 4.44 3.48 -10.64
N SER A 61 3.84 2.41 -10.11
CA SER A 61 2.63 1.77 -10.64
C SER A 61 1.32 2.35 -10.11
N ALA A 62 1.36 3.17 -9.05
CA ALA A 62 0.17 3.72 -8.40
C ALA A 62 -0.69 4.57 -9.34
N PRO A 63 -2.03 4.47 -9.21
CA PRO A 63 -2.94 5.39 -9.87
C PRO A 63 -2.79 6.80 -9.28
N ALA A 64 -3.15 7.82 -10.05
CA ALA A 64 -2.84 9.23 -9.76
C ALA A 64 -3.41 9.68 -8.40
N GLU A 65 -4.50 9.08 -7.97
CA GLU A 65 -5.23 9.36 -6.73
C GLU A 65 -4.40 9.09 -5.47
N VAL A 66 -3.46 8.15 -5.50
CA VAL A 66 -2.62 7.76 -4.34
C VAL A 66 -1.12 7.86 -4.61
N LYS A 67 -0.73 8.28 -5.81
CA LYS A 67 0.68 8.39 -6.20
C LYS A 67 1.46 9.40 -5.35
N ASP A 68 0.82 10.51 -5.00
CA ASP A 68 1.42 11.53 -4.13
C ASP A 68 1.54 11.06 -2.68
N ASP A 69 0.59 10.24 -2.21
CA ASP A 69 0.66 9.61 -0.90
C ASP A 69 1.83 8.62 -0.83
N TRP A 70 2.01 7.80 -1.87
CA TRP A 70 3.19 6.93 -2.00
C TRP A 70 4.49 7.73 -2.05
N ALA A 71 4.51 8.86 -2.75
CA ALA A 71 5.68 9.74 -2.76
C ALA A 71 6.01 10.28 -1.36
N ALA A 72 5.00 10.58 -0.53
CA ALA A 72 5.20 10.98 0.86
C ALA A 72 5.81 9.85 1.72
N VAL A 73 5.33 8.61 1.56
CA VAL A 73 5.89 7.42 2.22
C VAL A 73 7.35 7.21 1.83
N VAL A 74 7.65 7.23 0.53
CA VAL A 74 9.03 7.10 0.00
C VAL A 74 9.93 8.20 0.55
N ALA A 75 9.49 9.46 0.50
CA ALA A 75 10.30 10.58 0.99
C ALA A 75 10.59 10.48 2.50
N PHE A 76 9.63 10.01 3.30
CA PHE A 76 9.85 9.78 4.73
C PHE A 76 10.84 8.63 4.97
N ALA A 77 10.67 7.50 4.26
CA ALA A 77 11.56 6.36 4.35
C ALA A 77 12.99 6.68 3.91
N GLU A 78 13.19 7.52 2.88
CA GLU A 78 14.51 8.02 2.46
C GLU A 78 15.17 8.89 3.53
N LYS A 79 14.41 9.79 4.17
CA LYS A 79 14.93 10.58 5.29
C LYS A 79 15.34 9.67 6.45
N ALA A 80 14.53 8.67 6.78
CA ALA A 80 14.84 7.70 7.83
C ALA A 80 16.08 6.86 7.49
N GLN A 81 16.20 6.40 6.24
CA GLN A 81 17.38 5.67 5.76
C GLN A 81 18.63 6.53 5.87
N LYS A 82 18.54 7.82 5.52
CA LYS A 82 19.63 8.79 5.64
C LYS A 82 20.00 9.07 7.11
N ALA A 83 19.01 9.12 8.01
CA ALA A 83 19.26 9.27 9.44
C ALA A 83 19.96 8.04 10.04
N GLY A 84 19.72 6.84 9.48
CA GLY A 84 20.37 5.61 9.91
C GLY A 84 20.11 5.32 11.39
N THR A 85 21.17 5.32 12.21
CA THR A 85 21.08 5.13 13.67
C THR A 85 21.22 6.43 14.46
N ASP A 86 21.22 7.59 13.82
CA ASP A 86 21.30 8.89 14.49
C ASP A 86 20.01 9.18 15.26
N ARG A 87 20.10 9.08 16.58
CA ARG A 87 18.95 9.26 17.48
C ARG A 87 18.36 10.67 17.43
N VAL A 88 19.16 11.69 17.15
CA VAL A 88 18.68 13.08 17.09
C VAL A 88 17.86 13.28 15.82
N GLU A 89 18.36 12.81 14.68
CA GLU A 89 17.63 12.89 13.41
C GLU A 89 16.38 12.00 13.42
N LEU A 90 16.45 10.78 13.96
CA LEU A 90 15.28 9.92 14.13
C LEU A 90 14.22 10.55 15.05
N ALA A 91 14.62 11.16 16.17
CA ALA A 91 13.68 11.87 17.04
C ALA A 91 13.08 13.12 16.38
N ARG A 92 13.79 13.75 15.44
CA ARG A 92 13.26 14.84 14.61
C ARG A 92 12.21 14.30 13.64
N LEU A 93 12.50 13.17 12.98
CA LEU A 93 11.59 12.50 12.06
C LEU A 93 10.34 11.96 12.74
N SER A 94 10.43 11.48 13.98
CA SER A 94 9.26 11.06 14.77
C SER A 94 8.21 12.15 14.93
N LYS A 95 8.57 13.43 14.77
CA LYS A 95 7.62 14.56 14.80
C LYS A 95 6.95 14.81 13.45
N GLU A 96 7.51 14.25 12.38
CA GLU A 96 6.98 14.33 11.01
C GLU A 96 6.08 13.11 10.67
N THR A 97 5.92 12.14 11.59
CA THR A 97 5.14 10.91 11.34
C THR A 97 3.66 11.17 11.01
N GLY A 98 3.08 12.26 11.51
CA GLY A 98 1.67 12.58 11.29
C GLY A 98 1.29 12.79 9.81
N SER A 99 2.21 13.29 8.98
CA SER A 99 1.93 13.45 7.54
C SER A 99 1.99 12.12 6.80
N VAL A 100 2.94 11.25 7.14
CA VAL A 100 3.06 9.93 6.50
C VAL A 100 1.95 8.98 6.95
N THR A 101 1.47 9.04 8.20
CA THR A 101 0.30 8.27 8.63
C THR A 101 -0.98 8.68 7.91
N THR A 102 -1.12 9.98 7.60
CA THR A 102 -2.24 10.47 6.77
C THR A 102 -2.18 9.87 5.36
N ALA A 103 -1.00 9.90 4.73
CA ALA A 103 -0.79 9.29 3.41
C ALA A 103 -1.11 7.79 3.40
N TYR A 104 -0.66 7.06 4.41
CA TYR A 104 -1.00 5.65 4.59
C TYR A 104 -2.50 5.40 4.75
N SER A 105 -3.22 6.27 5.46
CA SER A 105 -4.68 6.14 5.61
C SER A 105 -5.39 6.28 4.27
N THR A 106 -4.95 7.21 3.42
CA THR A 106 -5.47 7.36 2.05
C THR A 106 -5.17 6.12 1.21
N ILE A 107 -3.92 5.64 1.24
CA ILE A 107 -3.49 4.41 0.55
C ILE A 107 -4.33 3.22 1.01
N ALA A 108 -4.52 3.03 2.32
CA ALA A 108 -5.29 1.92 2.88
C ALA A 108 -6.77 1.99 2.49
N SER A 109 -7.35 3.20 2.47
CA SER A 109 -8.72 3.42 2.02
C SER A 109 -8.87 3.06 0.54
N HIS A 110 -7.94 3.52 -0.31
CA HIS A 110 -7.91 3.16 -1.73
C HIS A 110 -7.68 1.65 -1.93
N ALA A 111 -6.78 1.03 -1.16
CA ALA A 111 -6.52 -0.41 -1.22
C ALA A 111 -7.80 -1.21 -0.97
N LYS A 112 -8.58 -0.79 0.03
CA LYS A 112 -9.85 -1.42 0.35
C LYS A 112 -10.92 -1.17 -0.70
N ASP A 113 -11.07 0.07 -1.15
CA ASP A 113 -12.18 0.46 -2.02
C ASP A 113 -11.95 0.06 -3.48
N SER A 114 -10.73 0.22 -3.99
CA SER A 114 -10.37 -0.06 -5.38
C SER A 114 -9.79 -1.47 -5.55
N CYS A 115 -8.87 -1.88 -4.67
CA CYS A 115 -8.14 -3.14 -4.82
C CYS A 115 -8.75 -4.33 -4.05
N LYS A 116 -9.69 -4.10 -3.13
CA LYS A 116 -10.21 -5.11 -2.19
C LYS A 116 -9.12 -5.77 -1.34
N VAL A 117 -8.06 -5.02 -1.05
CA VAL A 117 -6.94 -5.42 -0.19
C VAL A 117 -7.07 -4.72 1.15
N ASP A 118 -7.06 -5.49 2.24
CA ASP A 118 -7.00 -4.94 3.60
C ASP A 118 -5.55 -4.66 3.98
N VAL A 119 -5.16 -3.38 3.93
CA VAL A 119 -3.89 -2.91 4.48
C VAL A 119 -4.09 -2.70 5.99
N PRO A 120 -3.23 -3.24 6.87
CA PRO A 120 -3.33 -3.03 8.30
C PRO A 120 -3.40 -1.55 8.61
N ALA A 121 -4.43 -1.14 9.37
CA ALA A 121 -4.52 0.23 9.83
C ALA A 121 -3.29 0.55 10.68
N LEU A 122 -2.63 1.66 10.38
CA LEU A 122 -1.61 2.20 11.26
C LEU A 122 -2.33 2.66 12.53
N GLY A 123 -2.11 1.94 13.63
CA GLY A 123 -2.73 2.17 14.93
C GLY A 123 -2.28 3.46 15.59
#